data_AF-A0AAW8C7K9-F1
#
_entry.id   AF-A0AAW8C7K9-F1
#
_cell.length_a   1.000
_cell.length_b   1.000
_cell.length_c   1.000
_cell.angle_alpha   90.00
_cell.angle_beta   90.00
_cell.angle_gamma   90.00
#
_symmetry.space_group_name_H-M   'P 1'
#
loop_
_entity.id
_entity.type
_entity.pdbx_description
1 polymer ?
#
loop_
_entity_poly.entity_id
_entity_poly.type
_entity_poly.pdbx_seq_one_letter_code
_entity_poly.pdbx_strand_id
1 'polypeptide(L)'
;MAEKKPSKNTKVQVNKTSEDKSKALEAALAQIEKQFGKGAVMRLGENKKLDIEAVSTGSLGLDIALGIGGLPMGRIVEIYGPESSGKTTLTLSAIAQAQKLGKTCAFIDAEHALDPVYATKLGVDTKELLISQPDHGEQALDICDALVRSGAVDVIVVDSVAALTPKAEIEGDMGDSHMGLQARLMSQALRKLTGNIKNANCLVIFINQIRMKIGVMFGNPETTTGGNALKFYASVRLDIRRSTPIKNGDEIIGNETKVKVVKNKVAPPFREAFFDIMYGEGISKTGELLTLAVNHKMINKAGAWFSYEGEKIGQGKANAIKWLTENPEITDKIEANIRDLLMNKKEADFIEEIKLEKIKEEIEASEEEF
;
A
#
# COMPACT_ATOMS: atom_id res chain seq x y z
N MET A 1 70.95 -2.99 -31.72
CA MET A 1 69.99 -3.93 -31.13
C MET A 1 70.13 -3.81 -29.61
N ALA A 2 69.20 -3.12 -28.95
CA ALA A 2 69.20 -2.96 -27.49
C ALA A 2 68.10 -3.85 -26.92
N GLU A 3 68.49 -4.83 -26.11
CA GLU A 3 67.58 -5.74 -25.42
C GLU A 3 66.86 -5.03 -24.27
N LYS A 4 65.55 -5.25 -24.22
CA LYS A 4 64.62 -4.77 -23.20
C LYS A 4 64.91 -5.42 -21.84
N LYS A 5 65.06 -4.61 -20.78
CA LYS A 5 64.77 -5.04 -19.40
C LYS A 5 63.26 -4.90 -19.15
N PRO A 6 62.54 -5.92 -18.67
CA PRO A 6 61.18 -5.74 -18.18
C PRO A 6 61.21 -5.21 -16.74
N SER A 7 60.46 -4.13 -16.48
CA SER A 7 60.16 -3.64 -15.14
C SER A 7 59.10 -4.54 -14.50
N LYS A 8 59.40 -5.04 -13.30
CA LYS A 8 58.44 -5.76 -12.45
C LYS A 8 57.36 -4.79 -11.98
N ASN A 9 56.12 -5.03 -12.39
CA ASN A 9 54.93 -4.52 -11.69
C ASN A 9 54.01 -5.70 -11.38
N THR A 10 54.46 -6.53 -10.44
CA THR A 10 53.64 -7.61 -9.86
C THR A 10 52.69 -6.97 -8.86
N LYS A 11 51.40 -6.82 -9.23
CA LYS A 11 50.33 -6.54 -8.27
C LYS A 11 50.19 -7.78 -7.38
N VAL A 12 50.76 -7.73 -6.18
CA VAL A 12 50.53 -8.73 -5.14
C VAL A 12 49.08 -8.53 -4.66
N GLN A 13 48.18 -9.43 -5.04
CA GLN A 13 46.89 -9.57 -4.37
C GLN A 13 47.16 -10.12 -2.97
N VAL A 14 47.15 -9.24 -1.98
CA VAL A 14 47.21 -9.65 -0.58
C VAL A 14 45.87 -10.29 -0.23
N ASN A 15 45.86 -11.62 -0.09
CA ASN A 15 44.73 -12.36 0.49
C ASN A 15 44.57 -11.93 1.96
N LYS A 16 43.76 -10.90 2.21
CA LYS A 16 43.38 -10.48 3.56
C LYS A 16 42.66 -11.64 4.26
N THR A 17 43.12 -12.00 5.46
CA THR A 17 42.46 -12.99 6.31
C THR A 17 41.05 -12.51 6.69
N SER A 18 40.17 -13.45 7.07
CA SER A 18 38.78 -13.14 7.48
C SER A 18 38.72 -12.09 8.60
N GLU A 19 39.66 -12.17 9.55
CA GLU A 19 39.78 -11.21 10.67
C GLU A 19 40.17 -9.81 10.21
N ASP A 20 41.07 -9.68 9.24
CA ASP A 20 41.47 -8.38 8.67
C ASP A 20 40.33 -7.74 7.88
N LYS A 21 39.50 -8.55 7.21
CA LYS A 21 38.28 -8.08 6.54
C LYS A 21 37.24 -7.59 7.56
N SER A 22 37.05 -8.31 8.67
CA SER A 22 36.10 -7.92 9.72
C SER A 22 36.51 -6.61 10.40
N LYS A 23 37.78 -6.45 10.77
CA LYS A 23 38.28 -5.20 11.38
C LYS A 23 38.18 -4.01 10.43
N ALA A 24 38.51 -4.20 9.16
CA ALA A 24 38.37 -3.15 8.14
C ALA A 24 36.89 -2.78 7.93
N LEU A 25 35.99 -3.76 7.96
CA LEU A 25 34.55 -3.55 7.86
C LEU A 25 34.03 -2.76 9.07
N GLU A 26 34.38 -3.14 10.30
CA GLU A 26 33.96 -2.43 11.52
C GLU A 26 34.47 -0.98 11.54
N ALA A 27 35.72 -0.74 11.14
CA ALA A 27 36.26 0.60 11.03
C ALA A 27 35.50 1.45 9.99
N ALA A 28 35.16 0.85 8.84
CA ALA A 28 34.36 1.52 7.82
C ALA A 28 32.93 1.82 8.31
N LEU A 29 32.28 0.86 8.99
CA LEU A 29 30.95 1.05 9.57
C LEU A 29 30.96 2.19 10.61
N ALA A 30 31.94 2.21 11.52
CA ALA A 30 32.09 3.28 12.51
C ALA A 30 32.37 4.64 11.88
N GLN A 31 33.15 4.69 10.80
CA GLN A 31 33.39 5.93 10.06
C GLN A 31 32.11 6.44 9.37
N ILE A 32 31.33 5.55 8.75
CA ILE A 32 30.05 5.89 8.12
C ILE A 32 29.08 6.41 9.19
N GLU A 33 28.96 5.73 10.33
CA GLU A 33 28.07 6.16 11.43
C GLU A 33 28.49 7.52 12.01
N LYS A 34 29.79 7.78 12.13
CA LYS A 34 30.32 9.08 12.58
C LYS A 34 30.04 10.21 11.60
N GLN A 35 30.10 9.95 10.29
CA GLN A 35 29.90 10.96 9.25
C GLN A 35 28.42 11.23 8.95
N PHE A 36 27.58 10.20 8.98
CA PHE A 36 26.19 10.25 8.50
C PHE A 36 25.14 10.02 9.60
N GLY A 37 25.58 9.78 10.85
CA GLY A 37 24.73 9.59 12.01
C GLY A 37 24.42 8.12 12.32
N LYS A 38 23.87 7.89 13.53
CA LYS A 38 23.45 6.56 13.98
C LYS A 38 22.42 5.96 13.01
N GLY A 39 22.65 4.72 12.59
CA GLY A 39 21.76 3.99 11.68
C GLY A 39 21.97 4.26 10.19
N ALA A 40 23.00 5.04 9.80
CA ALA A 40 23.34 5.27 8.39
C ALA A 40 23.76 3.97 7.65
N VAL A 41 24.33 3.01 8.38
CA VAL A 41 24.64 1.67 7.89
C VAL A 41 24.44 0.68 9.03
N MET A 42 23.71 -0.41 8.78
CA MET A 42 23.38 -1.42 9.80
C MET A 42 23.32 -2.80 9.14
N ARG A 43 23.53 -3.87 9.92
CA ARG A 43 23.28 -5.23 9.44
C ARG A 43 21.78 -5.46 9.36
N LEU A 44 21.31 -6.06 8.27
CA LEU A 44 19.87 -6.25 8.02
C LEU A 44 19.16 -7.04 9.14
N GLY A 45 19.83 -8.03 9.75
CA GLY A 45 19.28 -8.88 10.81
C GLY A 45 19.34 -8.30 12.23
N GLU A 46 20.03 -7.18 12.45
CA GLU A 46 20.07 -6.52 13.77
C GLU A 46 18.85 -5.62 14.03
N ASN A 47 18.02 -5.44 13.00
CA ASN A 47 16.80 -4.65 13.09
C ASN A 47 15.65 -5.54 13.58
N LYS A 48 15.36 -5.53 14.90
CA LYS A 48 14.12 -6.09 15.46
C LYS A 48 12.84 -5.39 14.92
N LYS A 49 12.97 -4.29 14.16
CA LYS A 49 11.89 -3.55 13.49
C LYS A 49 11.54 -4.07 12.08
N LEU A 50 11.72 -5.36 11.79
CA LEU A 50 11.28 -5.91 10.50
C LEU A 50 9.76 -6.14 10.39
N ASP A 51 9.01 -5.91 11.48
CA ASP A 51 7.56 -5.76 11.41
C ASP A 51 7.24 -4.40 10.80
N ILE A 52 6.89 -4.41 9.51
CA ILE A 52 6.40 -3.23 8.82
C ILE A 52 5.05 -2.88 9.42
N GLU A 53 5.01 -1.82 10.23
CA GLU A 53 3.75 -1.29 10.76
C GLU A 53 2.76 -1.02 9.61
N ALA A 54 1.50 -1.40 9.81
CA ALA A 54 0.45 -1.26 8.81
C ALA A 54 -0.80 -0.60 9.40
N VAL A 55 -1.53 0.13 8.55
CA VAL A 55 -2.87 0.68 8.83
C VAL A 55 -3.90 -0.08 8.03
N SER A 56 -4.94 -0.61 8.67
CA SER A 56 -6.02 -1.33 8.00
C SER A 56 -6.67 -0.46 6.92
N THR A 57 -7.04 -1.08 5.80
CA THR A 57 -7.82 -0.40 4.74
C THR A 57 -9.31 -0.29 5.08
N GLY A 58 -9.76 -0.88 6.19
CA GLY A 58 -11.17 -1.03 6.52
C GLY A 58 -11.87 -2.19 5.78
N SER A 59 -11.15 -2.92 4.93
CA SER A 59 -11.57 -4.15 4.26
C SER A 59 -10.68 -5.29 4.72
N LEU A 60 -11.27 -6.31 5.35
CA LEU A 60 -10.54 -7.45 5.90
C LEU A 60 -9.86 -8.27 4.79
N GLY A 61 -10.55 -8.51 3.68
CA GLY A 61 -10.04 -9.23 2.54
C GLY A 61 -8.90 -8.46 1.85
N LEU A 62 -8.97 -7.13 1.80
CA LEU A 62 -7.86 -6.32 1.28
C LEU A 62 -6.66 -6.32 2.22
N ASP A 63 -6.86 -6.22 3.54
CA ASP A 63 -5.78 -6.36 4.53
C ASP A 63 -5.06 -7.72 4.40
N ILE A 64 -5.81 -8.80 4.16
CA ILE A 64 -5.28 -10.15 3.90
C ILE A 64 -4.56 -10.22 2.54
N ALA A 65 -5.11 -9.59 1.51
CA ALA A 65 -4.49 -9.54 0.18
C ALA A 65 -3.18 -8.75 0.20
N LEU A 66 -3.06 -7.74 1.06
CA LEU A 66 -1.84 -6.97 1.29
C LEU A 66 -0.77 -7.76 2.03
N GLY A 67 -1.17 -8.78 2.79
CA GLY A 67 -0.28 -9.76 3.43
C GLY A 67 0.32 -9.32 4.77
N ILE A 68 0.44 -8.02 5.02
CA ILE A 68 0.90 -7.45 6.29
C ILE A 68 -0.25 -6.88 7.14
N GLY A 69 -1.50 -7.16 6.76
CA GLY A 69 -2.68 -6.69 7.50
C GLY A 69 -3.08 -5.24 7.26
N GLY A 70 -2.55 -4.57 6.23
CA GLY A 70 -2.94 -3.22 5.86
C GLY A 70 -1.93 -2.50 4.96
N LEU A 71 -2.08 -1.18 4.85
CA LEU A 71 -1.18 -0.29 4.11
C LEU A 71 0.08 -0.01 4.93
N PRO A 72 1.29 -0.15 4.34
CA PRO A 72 2.55 -0.02 5.07
C PRO A 72 2.86 1.43 5.46
N MET A 73 3.13 1.67 6.74
CA MET A 73 3.60 2.96 7.27
C MET A 73 4.99 3.32 6.75
N GLY A 74 5.27 4.62 6.67
CA GLY A 74 6.54 5.13 6.13
C GLY A 74 6.76 4.83 4.66
N ARG A 75 5.68 4.63 3.87
CA ARG A 75 5.73 4.28 2.44
C ARG A 75 4.71 5.07 1.63
N ILE A 76 4.92 5.04 0.31
CA ILE A 76 4.00 5.58 -0.69
C ILE A 76 3.08 4.45 -1.19
N VAL A 77 1.79 4.72 -1.27
CA VAL A 77 0.77 3.86 -1.86
C VAL A 77 0.08 4.60 -3.01
N GLU A 78 -0.18 3.93 -4.12
CA GLU A 78 -1.02 4.46 -5.21
C GLU A 78 -2.31 3.66 -5.28
N ILE A 79 -3.46 4.34 -5.25
CA ILE A 79 -4.78 3.75 -5.47
C ILE A 79 -5.34 4.35 -6.75
N TYR A 80 -5.53 3.53 -7.78
CA TYR A 80 -6.00 3.99 -9.07
C TYR A 80 -7.14 3.12 -9.60
N GLY A 81 -7.94 3.69 -10.50
CA GLY A 81 -9.14 3.02 -10.99
C GLY A 81 -10.04 3.97 -11.78
N PRO A 82 -11.11 3.44 -12.39
CA PRO A 82 -12.13 4.24 -13.06
C PRO A 82 -12.76 5.28 -12.13
N GLU A 83 -13.49 6.23 -12.70
CA GLU A 83 -14.39 7.09 -11.92
C GLU A 83 -15.43 6.24 -11.17
N SER A 84 -15.87 6.73 -10.01
CA SER A 84 -16.87 6.06 -9.17
C SER A 84 -16.52 4.60 -8.77
N SER A 85 -15.24 4.20 -8.85
CA SER A 85 -14.81 2.86 -8.46
C SER A 85 -14.62 2.67 -6.95
N GLY A 86 -14.69 3.76 -6.17
CA GLY A 86 -14.53 3.72 -4.72
C GLY A 86 -13.14 4.13 -4.20
N LYS A 87 -12.29 4.77 -5.04
CA LYS A 87 -10.95 5.24 -4.63
C LYS A 87 -10.99 6.11 -3.36
N THR A 88 -11.75 7.21 -3.41
CA THR A 88 -11.90 8.14 -2.28
C THR A 88 -12.57 7.47 -1.08
N THR A 89 -13.58 6.61 -1.30
CA THR A 89 -14.20 5.82 -0.22
C THR A 89 -13.19 4.91 0.49
N LEU A 90 -12.35 4.21 -0.26
CA LEU A 90 -11.30 3.35 0.31
C LEU A 90 -10.28 4.17 1.10
N THR A 91 -9.87 5.34 0.62
CA THR A 91 -8.95 6.21 1.36
C THR A 91 -9.56 6.81 2.62
N LEU A 92 -10.83 7.22 2.57
CA LEU A 92 -11.54 7.72 3.76
C LEU A 92 -11.72 6.60 4.79
N SER A 93 -11.96 5.38 4.34
CA SER A 93 -11.98 4.21 5.23
C SER A 93 -10.62 3.98 5.89
N ALA A 94 -9.52 4.05 5.15
CA ALA A 94 -8.17 3.95 5.70
C ALA A 94 -7.86 5.08 6.71
N ILE A 95 -8.28 6.32 6.43
CA ILE A 95 -8.20 7.44 7.38
C ILE A 95 -8.97 7.14 8.66
N ALA A 96 -10.23 6.67 8.55
CA ALA A 96 -11.04 6.32 9.71
C ALA A 96 -10.39 5.21 10.55
N GLN A 97 -9.75 4.21 9.93
CA GLN A 97 -8.99 3.19 10.66
C GLN A 97 -7.74 3.76 11.32
N ALA A 98 -7.02 4.67 10.67
CA ALA A 98 -5.86 5.34 11.26
C ALA A 98 -6.26 6.18 12.48
N GLN A 99 -7.30 7.01 12.37
CA GLN A 99 -7.78 7.86 13.46
C GLN A 99 -8.24 7.04 14.68
N LYS A 100 -8.84 5.86 14.48
CA LYS A 100 -9.17 4.92 15.57
C LYS A 100 -7.95 4.45 16.35
N LEU A 101 -6.77 4.44 15.71
CA LEU A 101 -5.48 4.13 16.36
C LEU A 101 -4.81 5.38 16.95
N GLY A 102 -5.52 6.51 17.03
CA GLY A 102 -4.99 7.79 17.53
C GLY A 102 -4.02 8.47 16.57
N LYS A 103 -3.99 8.08 15.29
CA LYS A 103 -3.10 8.66 14.29
C LYS A 103 -3.66 9.94 13.69
N THR A 104 -2.79 10.91 13.44
CA THR A 104 -3.13 12.19 12.81
C THR A 104 -3.16 12.04 11.30
N CYS A 105 -4.24 12.50 10.67
CA CYS A 105 -4.46 12.35 9.23
C CYS A 105 -4.57 13.70 8.54
N ALA A 106 -4.11 13.77 7.28
CA ALA A 106 -4.31 14.91 6.41
C ALA A 106 -4.83 14.50 5.04
N PHE A 107 -5.63 15.37 4.43
CA PHE A 107 -6.23 15.19 3.12
C PHE A 107 -5.94 16.41 2.24
N ILE A 108 -5.23 16.18 1.14
CA ILE A 108 -4.92 17.18 0.13
C ILE A 108 -5.92 16.99 -1.01
N ASP A 109 -6.99 17.77 -0.98
CA ASP A 109 -8.12 17.74 -1.92
C ASP A 109 -7.84 18.67 -3.10
N ALA A 110 -7.05 18.18 -4.07
CA ALA A 110 -6.79 18.86 -5.33
C ALA A 110 -7.97 18.73 -6.31
N GLU A 111 -8.89 17.78 -6.13
CA GLU A 111 -10.12 17.67 -6.94
C GLU A 111 -11.25 18.59 -6.44
N HIS A 112 -11.11 19.22 -5.27
CA HIS A 112 -12.12 20.06 -4.63
C HIS A 112 -13.49 19.35 -4.49
N ALA A 113 -13.46 18.05 -4.22
CA ALA A 113 -14.63 17.17 -4.31
C ALA A 113 -14.92 16.39 -3.01
N LEU A 114 -14.15 16.64 -1.94
CA LEU A 114 -14.36 15.96 -0.67
C LEU A 114 -15.67 16.42 0.00
N ASP A 115 -16.57 15.47 0.28
CA ASP A 115 -17.79 15.71 1.07
C ASP A 115 -17.56 15.36 2.56
N PRO A 116 -17.56 16.36 3.47
CA PRO A 116 -17.40 16.13 4.92
C PRO A 116 -18.51 15.29 5.54
N VAL A 117 -19.75 15.38 5.02
CA VAL A 117 -20.88 14.59 5.52
C VAL A 117 -20.68 13.14 5.18
N TYR A 118 -20.27 12.84 3.95
CA TYR A 118 -19.94 11.48 3.54
C TYR A 118 -18.74 10.92 4.32
N ALA A 119 -17.66 11.70 4.48
CA ALA A 119 -16.50 11.29 5.28
C ALA A 119 -16.89 10.92 6.72
N THR A 120 -17.73 11.75 7.37
CA THR A 120 -18.23 11.48 8.73
C THR A 120 -19.01 10.18 8.80
N LYS A 121 -19.86 9.89 7.80
CA LYS A 121 -20.60 8.62 7.73
C LYS A 121 -19.70 7.40 7.57
N LEU A 122 -18.54 7.56 6.93
CA LEU A 122 -17.51 6.51 6.83
C LEU A 122 -16.70 6.33 8.13
N GLY A 123 -16.99 7.11 9.17
CA GLY A 123 -16.32 7.05 10.47
C GLY A 123 -15.04 7.88 10.56
N VAL A 124 -14.83 8.82 9.64
CA VAL A 124 -13.75 9.80 9.73
C VAL A 124 -14.11 10.84 10.79
N ASP A 125 -13.19 11.11 11.71
CA ASP A 125 -13.29 12.28 12.58
C ASP A 125 -12.90 13.53 11.77
N THR A 126 -13.92 14.21 11.25
CA THR A 126 -13.77 15.39 10.40
C THR A 126 -13.33 16.64 11.16
N LYS A 127 -13.38 16.63 12.50
CA LYS A 127 -12.90 17.76 13.31
C LYS A 127 -11.38 17.77 13.42
N GLU A 128 -10.78 16.58 13.48
CA GLU A 128 -9.33 16.40 13.62
C GLU A 128 -8.63 16.12 12.28
N LEU A 129 -9.39 15.92 11.19
CA LEU A 129 -8.82 15.74 9.86
C LEU A 129 -8.28 17.06 9.32
N LEU A 130 -6.97 17.13 9.07
CA LEU A 130 -6.36 18.27 8.39
C LEU A 130 -6.75 18.25 6.91
N ILE A 131 -7.24 19.37 6.38
CA ILE A 131 -7.63 19.49 4.96
C ILE A 131 -6.84 20.62 4.32
N SER A 132 -6.37 20.39 3.10
CA SER A 132 -5.77 21.39 2.23
C SER A 132 -6.41 21.33 0.85
N GLN A 133 -6.80 22.48 0.31
CA GLN A 133 -7.32 22.65 -1.03
C GLN A 133 -6.35 23.54 -1.83
N PRO A 134 -5.31 22.94 -2.45
CA PRO A 134 -4.26 23.70 -3.12
C PRO A 134 -4.72 24.24 -4.48
N ASP A 135 -4.17 25.39 -4.88
CA ASP A 135 -4.39 26.06 -6.16
C ASP A 135 -3.65 25.36 -7.31
N HIS A 136 -2.49 24.74 -7.05
CA HIS A 136 -1.66 24.10 -8.06
C HIS A 136 -0.81 22.94 -7.51
N GLY A 137 -0.29 22.11 -8.42
CA GLY A 137 0.39 20.86 -8.10
C GLY A 137 1.66 21.01 -7.27
N GLU A 138 2.46 22.05 -7.51
CA GLU A 138 3.66 22.33 -6.70
C GLU A 138 3.27 22.63 -5.25
N GLN A 139 2.27 23.49 -5.04
CA GLN A 139 1.80 23.86 -3.70
C GLN A 139 1.27 22.63 -2.95
N ALA A 140 0.48 21.79 -3.61
CA ALA A 140 0.00 20.53 -3.05
C ALA A 140 1.14 19.62 -2.55
N LEU A 141 2.18 19.45 -3.37
CA LEU A 141 3.32 18.58 -3.05
C LEU A 141 4.25 19.20 -2.00
N ASP A 142 4.39 20.53 -1.98
CA ASP A 142 5.14 21.25 -0.94
C ASP A 142 4.44 21.18 0.42
N ILE A 143 3.10 21.28 0.44
CA ILE A 143 2.28 21.06 1.65
C ILE A 143 2.47 19.62 2.14
N CYS A 144 2.36 18.63 1.25
CA CYS A 144 2.62 17.23 1.59
C CYS A 144 4.01 17.05 2.23
N ASP A 145 5.05 17.64 1.63
CA ASP A 145 6.43 17.52 2.12
C ASP A 145 6.63 18.24 3.46
N ALA A 146 5.98 19.38 3.68
CA ALA A 146 5.98 20.08 4.97
C ALA A 146 5.30 19.27 6.07
N LEU A 147 4.14 18.68 5.79
CA LEU A 147 3.41 17.81 6.73
C LEU A 147 4.24 16.57 7.09
N VAL A 148 4.85 15.90 6.12
CA VAL A 148 5.73 14.75 6.37
C VAL A 148 6.92 15.15 7.24
N ARG A 149 7.62 16.26 6.89
CA ARG A 149 8.78 16.72 7.66
C ARG A 149 8.46 17.14 9.09
N SER A 150 7.24 17.56 9.36
CA SER A 150 6.83 17.91 10.73
C SER A 150 6.89 16.71 11.68
N GLY A 151 6.78 15.48 11.15
CA GLY A 151 6.68 14.25 11.93
C GLY A 151 5.38 14.14 12.75
N ALA A 152 4.45 15.08 12.59
CA ALA A 152 3.21 15.14 13.35
C ALA A 152 2.02 14.50 12.62
N VAL A 153 2.16 14.14 11.34
CA VAL A 153 1.11 13.52 10.54
C VAL A 153 1.51 12.11 10.15
N ASP A 154 0.66 11.14 10.50
CA ASP A 154 0.89 9.72 10.27
C ASP A 154 0.40 9.27 8.89
N VAL A 155 -0.75 9.80 8.42
CA VAL A 155 -1.34 9.42 7.13
C VAL A 155 -1.72 10.65 6.32
N ILE A 156 -1.24 10.73 5.08
CA ILE A 156 -1.58 11.81 4.14
C ILE A 156 -2.20 11.19 2.89
N VAL A 157 -3.36 11.70 2.48
CA VAL A 157 -4.00 11.35 1.20
C VAL A 157 -3.90 12.54 0.24
N VAL A 158 -3.56 12.28 -1.02
CA VAL A 158 -3.55 13.25 -2.12
C VAL A 158 -4.60 12.83 -3.15
N ASP A 159 -5.70 13.57 -3.24
CA ASP A 159 -6.82 13.34 -4.14
C ASP A 159 -6.94 14.50 -5.15
N SER A 160 -6.45 14.39 -6.38
CA SER A 160 -5.76 13.25 -6.99
C SER A 160 -4.54 13.72 -7.78
N VAL A 161 -3.67 12.77 -8.15
CA VAL A 161 -2.51 13.04 -9.01
C VAL A 161 -2.92 13.69 -10.33
N ALA A 162 -4.10 13.36 -10.87
CA ALA A 162 -4.57 13.94 -12.11
C ALA A 162 -4.84 15.46 -11.99
N ALA A 163 -5.23 15.92 -10.80
CA ALA A 163 -5.50 17.33 -10.49
C ALA A 163 -4.27 18.11 -10.01
N LEU A 164 -3.09 17.47 -9.91
CA LEU A 164 -1.83 18.16 -9.60
C LEU A 164 -1.31 18.92 -10.82
N THR A 165 -2.08 19.92 -11.27
CA THR A 165 -1.78 20.73 -12.45
C THR A 165 -0.64 21.70 -12.12
N PRO A 166 0.48 21.68 -12.85
CA PRO A 166 1.59 22.60 -12.62
C PRO A 166 1.15 24.06 -12.76
N LYS A 167 1.73 24.96 -11.97
CA LYS A 167 1.40 26.40 -12.00
C LYS A 167 1.45 27.01 -13.40
N ALA A 168 2.48 26.69 -14.18
CA ALA A 168 2.64 27.21 -15.54
C ALA A 168 1.52 26.75 -16.49
N GLU A 169 0.91 25.59 -16.25
CA GLU A 169 -0.23 25.11 -17.04
C GLU A 169 -1.53 25.82 -16.66
N ILE A 170 -1.69 26.22 -15.40
CA ILE A 170 -2.84 27.00 -14.91
C ILE A 170 -2.79 28.46 -15.39
N GLU A 171 -1.59 29.06 -15.39
CA GLU A 171 -1.38 30.44 -15.84
C GLU A 171 -1.30 30.58 -17.38
N GLY A 172 -1.10 29.47 -18.09
CA GLY A 172 -1.04 29.44 -19.56
C GLY A 172 -2.41 29.48 -20.23
N ASP A 173 -2.42 29.73 -21.53
CA ASP A 173 -3.66 29.77 -22.31
C ASP A 173 -4.14 28.37 -22.68
N MET A 174 -5.46 28.21 -22.86
CA MET A 174 -6.04 26.95 -23.33
C MET A 174 -5.48 26.57 -24.70
N GLY A 175 -4.76 25.45 -24.76
CA GLY A 175 -4.11 24.95 -25.98
C GLY A 175 -2.58 25.08 -25.97
N ASP A 176 -2.00 25.74 -24.96
CA ASP A 176 -0.56 25.80 -24.78
C ASP A 176 0.04 24.41 -24.50
N SER A 177 1.16 24.13 -25.16
CA SER A 177 1.81 22.83 -25.10
C SER A 177 2.74 22.72 -23.89
N HIS A 178 2.25 22.08 -22.83
CA HIS A 178 3.00 21.81 -21.60
C HIS A 178 3.42 20.34 -21.49
N MET A 179 4.05 19.80 -22.54
CA MET A 179 4.35 18.36 -22.64
C MET A 179 5.19 17.84 -21.46
N GLY A 180 4.57 16.96 -20.66
CA GLY A 180 5.26 16.20 -19.60
C GLY A 180 5.63 17.02 -18.36
N LEU A 181 5.10 18.23 -18.20
CA LEU A 181 5.41 19.10 -17.06
C LEU A 181 5.00 18.44 -15.73
N GLN A 182 3.78 17.91 -15.65
CA GLN A 182 3.29 17.17 -14.49
C GLN A 182 4.14 15.92 -14.16
N ALA A 183 4.60 15.19 -15.18
CA ALA A 183 5.46 14.01 -14.96
C ALA A 183 6.83 14.38 -14.36
N ARG A 184 7.39 15.53 -14.78
CA ARG A 184 8.64 16.07 -14.22
C ARG A 184 8.45 16.54 -12.78
N LEU A 185 7.36 17.25 -12.51
CA LEU A 185 6.96 17.68 -11.17
C LEU A 185 6.87 16.48 -10.21
N MET A 186 6.09 15.45 -10.57
CA MET A 186 5.96 14.23 -9.78
C MET A 186 7.31 13.54 -9.55
N SER A 187 8.15 13.44 -10.57
CA SER A 187 9.47 12.83 -10.46
C SER A 187 10.38 13.58 -9.47
N GLN A 188 10.32 14.91 -9.46
CA GLN A 188 11.10 15.73 -8.55
C GLN A 188 10.56 15.66 -7.12
N ALA A 189 9.25 15.76 -6.94
CA ALA A 189 8.61 15.71 -5.64
C ALA A 189 8.81 14.35 -4.95
N LEU A 190 8.55 13.25 -5.65
CA LEU A 190 8.70 11.90 -5.09
C LEU A 190 10.15 11.59 -4.68
N ARG A 191 11.13 12.13 -5.42
CA ARG A 191 12.56 12.01 -5.07
C ARG A 191 12.89 12.67 -3.73
N LYS A 192 12.26 13.82 -3.43
CA LYS A 192 12.42 14.51 -2.13
C LYS A 192 11.63 13.82 -1.03
N LEU A 193 10.36 13.50 -1.30
CA LEU A 193 9.41 12.95 -0.33
C LEU A 193 9.83 11.58 0.21
N THR A 194 10.34 10.68 -0.63
CA THR A 194 10.55 9.27 -0.25
C THR A 194 11.42 9.10 1.00
N GLY A 195 12.50 9.87 1.13
CA GLY A 195 13.37 9.84 2.32
C GLY A 195 12.65 10.38 3.56
N ASN A 196 11.98 11.52 3.42
CA ASN A 196 11.24 12.17 4.52
C ASN A 196 10.10 11.27 5.03
N ILE A 197 9.36 10.65 4.12
CA ILE A 197 8.25 9.71 4.40
C ILE A 197 8.75 8.56 5.28
N LYS A 198 9.88 7.95 4.91
CA LYS A 198 10.43 6.83 5.68
C LYS A 198 10.91 7.27 7.07
N ASN A 199 11.56 8.43 7.17
CA ASN A 199 12.08 8.96 8.43
C ASN A 199 10.96 9.36 9.40
N ALA A 200 9.88 9.95 8.89
CA ALA A 200 8.71 10.33 9.67
C ALA A 200 7.75 9.16 9.95
N ASN A 201 8.01 7.98 9.37
CA ASN A 201 7.09 6.83 9.36
C ASN A 201 5.67 7.18 8.84
N CYS A 202 5.56 8.20 7.99
CA CYS A 202 4.28 8.67 7.44
C CYS A 202 3.84 7.79 6.26
N LEU A 203 2.58 7.37 6.21
CA LEU A 203 1.95 6.75 5.04
C LEU A 203 1.42 7.83 4.11
N VAL A 204 1.86 7.84 2.85
CA VAL A 204 1.34 8.77 1.83
C VAL A 204 0.60 8.01 0.75
N ILE A 205 -0.69 8.27 0.60
CA ILE A 205 -1.57 7.64 -0.38
C ILE A 205 -1.86 8.64 -1.50
N PHE A 206 -1.53 8.27 -2.73
CA PHE A 206 -1.92 9.01 -3.92
C PHE A 206 -3.13 8.33 -4.58
N ILE A 207 -4.22 9.07 -4.73
CA ILE A 207 -5.31 8.67 -5.62
C ILE A 207 -4.94 9.05 -7.04
N ASN A 208 -5.21 8.16 -7.98
CA ASN A 208 -4.93 8.41 -9.39
C ASN A 208 -6.07 7.92 -10.29
N GLN A 209 -6.13 8.49 -11.48
CA GLN A 209 -7.14 8.15 -12.48
C GLN A 209 -6.52 7.30 -13.59
N ILE A 210 -7.37 6.52 -14.26
CA ILE A 210 -6.97 5.81 -15.47
C ILE A 210 -7.08 6.75 -16.68
N ARG A 211 -6.11 6.65 -17.58
CA ARG A 211 -6.09 7.24 -18.93
C ARG A 211 -5.73 6.15 -19.93
N MET A 212 -6.06 6.36 -21.20
CA MET A 212 -5.68 5.43 -22.28
C MET A 212 -4.47 5.99 -23.04
N LYS A 213 -3.48 5.13 -23.29
CA LYS A 213 -2.39 5.45 -24.22
C LYS A 213 -2.88 5.30 -25.65
N ILE A 214 -2.83 6.38 -26.41
CA ILE A 214 -3.12 6.37 -27.85
C ILE A 214 -2.01 5.58 -28.58
N GLY A 215 -2.39 4.76 -29.56
CA GLY A 215 -1.45 4.04 -30.44
C GLY A 215 -0.96 2.68 -29.92
N VAL A 216 -1.52 2.15 -28.83
CA VAL A 216 -1.24 0.79 -28.37
C VAL A 216 -2.13 -0.21 -29.13
N MET A 217 -1.53 -0.98 -30.05
CA MET A 217 -2.24 -2.02 -30.83
C MET A 217 -2.28 -3.40 -30.14
N PHE A 218 -1.43 -3.65 -29.15
CA PHE A 218 -1.34 -4.92 -28.43
C PHE A 218 -1.09 -4.69 -26.92
N GLY A 219 -1.76 -5.46 -26.06
CA GLY A 219 -1.66 -5.36 -24.60
C GLY A 219 -2.69 -4.41 -23.96
N ASN A 220 -2.51 -4.09 -22.68
CA ASN A 220 -3.40 -3.18 -21.94
C ASN A 220 -3.05 -1.70 -22.24
N PRO A 221 -3.96 -0.90 -22.84
CA PRO A 221 -3.71 0.51 -23.13
C PRO A 221 -3.83 1.42 -21.90
N GLU A 222 -4.31 0.92 -20.76
CA GLU A 222 -4.52 1.71 -19.56
C GLU A 222 -3.19 2.22 -18.95
N THR A 223 -3.22 3.44 -18.48
CA THR A 223 -2.11 4.07 -17.77
C THR A 223 -2.62 5.04 -16.70
N THR A 224 -1.73 5.49 -15.84
CA THR A 224 -2.05 6.44 -14.77
C THR A 224 -1.39 7.79 -15.05
N THR A 225 -2.00 8.85 -14.52
CA THR A 225 -1.55 10.24 -14.69
C THR A 225 -0.28 10.53 -13.88
N GLY A 226 0.45 11.60 -14.19
CA GLY A 226 1.69 11.98 -13.47
C GLY A 226 2.95 11.23 -13.90
N GLY A 227 2.93 10.55 -15.05
CA GLY A 227 4.09 9.83 -15.58
C GLY A 227 4.37 8.49 -14.88
N ASN A 228 5.62 8.00 -14.99
CA ASN A 228 5.98 6.69 -14.45
C ASN A 228 6.57 6.72 -13.04
N ALA A 229 6.96 7.89 -12.53
CA ALA A 229 7.69 8.00 -11.25
C ALA A 229 6.92 7.36 -10.09
N LEU A 230 5.63 7.70 -9.93
CA LEU A 230 4.80 7.15 -8.86
C LEU A 230 4.75 5.62 -8.89
N LYS A 231 4.72 5.01 -10.08
CA LYS A 231 4.73 3.55 -10.24
C LYS A 231 5.98 2.90 -9.64
N PHE A 232 7.12 3.56 -9.68
CA PHE A 232 8.39 3.04 -9.13
C PHE A 232 8.51 3.30 -7.63
N TYR A 233 8.15 4.50 -7.18
CA TYR A 233 8.24 4.92 -5.78
C TYR A 233 7.18 4.26 -4.88
N ALA A 234 5.97 4.02 -5.39
CA ALA A 234 4.93 3.32 -4.65
C ALA A 234 5.40 1.93 -4.20
N SER A 235 5.25 1.63 -2.91
CA SER A 235 5.49 0.29 -2.35
C SER A 235 4.32 -0.64 -2.61
N VAL A 236 3.10 -0.09 -2.58
CA VAL A 236 1.86 -0.80 -2.91
C VAL A 236 1.14 -0.02 -4.00
N ARG A 237 0.59 -0.73 -4.98
CA ARG A 237 -0.31 -0.16 -5.99
C ARG A 237 -1.59 -0.99 -6.03
N LEU A 238 -2.73 -0.32 -5.95
CA LEU A 238 -4.06 -0.92 -5.92
C LEU A 238 -4.85 -0.48 -7.16
N ASP A 239 -5.33 -1.46 -7.93
CA ASP A 239 -6.30 -1.26 -9.02
C ASP A 239 -7.69 -1.57 -8.48
N ILE A 240 -8.50 -0.54 -8.25
CA ILE A 240 -9.85 -0.64 -7.70
C ILE A 240 -10.91 -0.44 -8.78
N ARG A 241 -11.84 -1.39 -8.90
CA ARG A 241 -12.90 -1.40 -9.90
C ARG A 241 -14.24 -1.76 -9.30
N ARG A 242 -15.28 -1.08 -9.77
CA ARG A 242 -16.67 -1.47 -9.54
C ARG A 242 -16.98 -2.74 -10.35
N SER A 243 -17.58 -3.74 -9.71
CA SER A 243 -18.03 -4.99 -10.33
C SER A 243 -19.54 -4.98 -10.50
N THR A 244 -20.28 -5.46 -9.50
CA THR A 244 -21.71 -5.77 -9.59
C THR A 244 -22.50 -4.78 -8.74
N PRO A 245 -23.57 -4.14 -9.25
CA PRO A 245 -24.43 -3.30 -8.43
C PRO A 245 -25.21 -4.16 -7.42
N ILE A 246 -25.29 -3.69 -6.18
CA ILE A 246 -26.06 -4.30 -5.10
C ILE A 246 -27.43 -3.61 -5.07
N LYS A 247 -28.50 -4.40 -5.17
CA LYS A 247 -29.87 -3.89 -5.27
C LYS A 247 -30.73 -4.31 -4.08
N ASN A 248 -31.64 -3.43 -3.70
CA ASN A 248 -32.78 -3.73 -2.83
C ASN A 248 -34.06 -3.41 -3.59
N GLY A 249 -34.73 -4.45 -4.11
CA GLY A 249 -35.76 -4.28 -5.12
C GLY A 249 -35.19 -3.65 -6.39
N ASP A 250 -35.73 -2.50 -6.79
CA ASP A 250 -35.28 -1.75 -7.98
C ASP A 250 -34.18 -0.71 -7.67
N GLU A 251 -33.93 -0.41 -6.40
CA GLU A 251 -32.96 0.61 -5.97
C GLU A 251 -31.54 0.02 -5.87
N ILE A 252 -30.55 0.75 -6.38
CA ILE A 252 -29.12 0.39 -6.22
C ILE A 252 -28.62 1.02 -4.92
N ILE A 253 -28.31 0.19 -3.94
CA ILE A 253 -27.90 0.60 -2.59
C ILE A 253 -26.38 0.50 -2.35
N GLY A 254 -25.64 -0.03 -3.32
CA GLY A 254 -24.19 -0.16 -3.24
C GLY A 254 -23.60 -0.88 -4.44
N ASN A 255 -22.31 -1.19 -4.38
CA ASN A 255 -21.65 -2.04 -5.38
C ASN A 255 -20.64 -2.98 -4.74
N GLU A 256 -20.61 -4.20 -5.27
CA GLU A 256 -19.47 -5.09 -5.11
C GLU A 256 -18.27 -4.47 -5.83
N THR A 257 -17.15 -4.39 -5.12
CA THR A 257 -15.93 -3.73 -5.54
C THR A 257 -14.78 -4.73 -5.51
N LYS A 258 -13.99 -4.74 -6.57
CA LYS A 258 -12.81 -5.58 -6.71
C LYS A 258 -11.57 -4.69 -6.60
N VAL A 259 -10.64 -5.09 -5.73
CA VAL A 259 -9.32 -4.45 -5.63
C VAL A 259 -8.24 -5.48 -5.94
N LYS A 260 -7.35 -5.16 -6.88
CA LYS A 260 -6.18 -5.96 -7.21
C LYS A 260 -4.90 -5.28 -6.73
N VAL A 261 -4.07 -6.02 -6.00
CA VAL A 261 -2.75 -5.56 -5.57
C VAL A 261 -1.77 -5.72 -6.73
N VAL A 262 -1.69 -4.75 -7.63
CA VAL A 262 -0.85 -4.86 -8.84
C VAL A 262 0.65 -4.66 -8.58
N LYS A 263 1.00 -4.12 -7.42
CA LYS A 263 2.38 -4.04 -6.92
C LYS A 263 2.37 -4.16 -5.41
N ASN A 264 3.31 -4.93 -4.88
CA ASN A 264 3.51 -5.08 -3.45
C ASN A 264 5.02 -5.29 -3.17
N LYS A 265 5.64 -4.41 -2.38
CA LYS A 265 7.05 -4.51 -1.94
C LYS A 265 7.18 -5.04 -0.50
N VAL A 266 6.07 -5.36 0.15
CA VAL A 266 6.04 -5.75 1.57
C VAL A 266 5.46 -7.16 1.78
N ALA A 267 4.77 -7.70 0.78
CA ALA A 267 4.33 -9.09 0.70
C ALA A 267 4.15 -9.51 -0.78
N PRO A 268 3.77 -10.76 -1.08
CA PRO A 268 3.51 -11.20 -2.45
C PRO A 268 2.42 -10.36 -3.17
N PRO A 269 2.67 -9.90 -4.41
CA PRO A 269 1.71 -9.12 -5.19
C PRO A 269 0.63 -9.99 -5.86
N PHE A 270 -0.24 -9.34 -6.63
CA PHE A 270 -1.27 -9.90 -7.52
C PHE A 270 -2.45 -10.61 -6.87
N ARG A 271 -2.53 -10.56 -5.54
CA ARG A 271 -3.73 -10.95 -4.80
C ARG A 271 -4.89 -9.98 -5.11
N GLU A 272 -6.09 -10.50 -4.98
CA GLU A 272 -7.34 -9.77 -5.23
C GLU A 272 -8.22 -9.86 -3.98
N ALA A 273 -8.96 -8.79 -3.72
CA ALA A 273 -9.96 -8.71 -2.67
C ALA A 273 -11.29 -8.25 -3.28
N PHE A 274 -12.38 -8.77 -2.73
CA PHE A 274 -13.75 -8.44 -3.10
C PHE A 274 -14.49 -8.01 -1.85
N PHE A 275 -15.11 -6.84 -1.89
CA PHE A 275 -15.90 -6.32 -0.79
C PHE A 275 -17.01 -5.41 -1.30
N ASP A 276 -18.04 -5.25 -0.48
CA ASP A 276 -19.19 -4.42 -0.82
C ASP A 276 -18.96 -2.99 -0.32
N ILE A 277 -19.18 -2.01 -1.19
CA ILE A 277 -19.30 -0.60 -0.81
C ILE A 277 -20.78 -0.23 -0.83
N MET A 278 -21.34 -0.01 0.36
CA MET A 278 -22.71 0.43 0.56
C MET A 278 -22.77 1.96 0.53
N TYR A 279 -23.70 2.53 -0.24
CA TYR A 279 -23.79 3.98 -0.35
C TYR A 279 -24.26 4.60 0.97
N GLY A 280 -23.50 5.58 1.46
CA GLY A 280 -23.76 6.24 2.74
C GLY A 280 -23.27 5.48 3.98
N GLU A 281 -22.76 4.25 3.84
CA GLU A 281 -22.22 3.45 4.97
C GLU A 281 -20.75 3.07 4.77
N GLY A 282 -20.29 2.94 3.51
CA GLY A 282 -18.91 2.58 3.19
C GLY A 282 -18.68 1.10 2.98
N ILE A 283 -17.48 0.64 3.31
CA ILE A 283 -17.09 -0.76 3.15
C ILE A 283 -17.84 -1.62 4.18
N SER A 284 -18.58 -2.63 3.71
CA SER A 284 -19.31 -3.57 4.56
C SER A 284 -18.37 -4.63 5.13
N LYS A 285 -17.79 -4.36 6.31
CA LYS A 285 -16.90 -5.30 7.01
C LYS A 285 -17.58 -6.65 7.30
N THR A 286 -18.82 -6.63 7.79
CA THR A 286 -19.58 -7.85 8.11
C THR A 286 -20.00 -8.63 6.86
N GLY A 287 -20.33 -7.95 5.77
CA GLY A 287 -20.61 -8.60 4.47
C GLY A 287 -19.39 -9.30 3.89
N GLU A 288 -18.22 -8.68 4.02
CA GLU A 288 -16.95 -9.28 3.63
C GLU A 288 -16.57 -10.46 4.52
N LEU A 289 -16.69 -10.33 5.84
CA LEU A 289 -16.44 -11.39 6.80
C LEU A 289 -17.31 -12.63 6.52
N LEU A 290 -18.61 -12.43 6.28
CA LEU A 290 -19.53 -13.52 5.92
C LEU A 290 -19.06 -14.27 4.67
N THR A 291 -18.63 -13.52 3.65
CA THR A 291 -18.15 -14.10 2.38
C THR A 291 -16.88 -14.93 2.60
N LEU A 292 -15.92 -14.41 3.38
CA LEU A 292 -14.70 -15.13 3.75
C LEU A 292 -15.01 -16.37 4.61
N ALA A 293 -15.88 -16.25 5.60
CA ALA A 293 -16.28 -17.34 6.48
C ALA A 293 -16.95 -18.49 5.70
N VAL A 294 -17.74 -18.18 4.68
CA VAL A 294 -18.32 -19.19 3.78
C VAL A 294 -17.24 -19.86 2.93
N ASN A 295 -16.34 -19.08 2.32
CA ASN A 295 -15.27 -19.61 1.49
C ASN A 295 -14.32 -20.54 2.28
N HIS A 296 -14.12 -20.25 3.57
CA HIS A 296 -13.29 -21.04 4.48
C HIS A 296 -14.06 -22.06 5.32
N LYS A 297 -15.33 -22.33 4.98
CA LYS A 297 -16.18 -23.35 5.62
C LYS A 297 -16.41 -23.15 7.13
N MET A 298 -16.28 -21.92 7.62
CA MET A 298 -16.66 -21.54 9.00
C MET A 298 -18.16 -21.28 9.10
N ILE A 299 -18.76 -20.76 8.03
CA ILE A 299 -20.22 -20.65 7.87
C ILE A 299 -20.63 -21.54 6.70
N ASN A 300 -21.61 -22.41 6.92
CA ASN A 300 -22.14 -23.28 5.89
C ASN A 300 -23.26 -22.57 5.12
N LYS A 301 -23.22 -22.64 3.79
CA LYS A 301 -24.28 -22.13 2.91
C LYS A 301 -24.96 -23.29 2.19
N ALA A 302 -26.25 -23.50 2.47
CA ALA A 302 -27.10 -24.51 1.81
C ALA A 302 -28.23 -23.81 1.06
N GLY A 303 -28.07 -23.65 -0.26
CA GLY A 303 -28.98 -22.85 -1.08
C GLY A 303 -29.00 -21.39 -0.63
N ALA A 304 -30.15 -20.93 -0.16
CA ALA A 304 -30.32 -19.59 0.40
C ALA A 304 -30.03 -19.51 1.91
N TRP A 305 -29.88 -20.63 2.62
CA TRP A 305 -29.71 -20.65 4.07
C TRP A 305 -28.23 -20.62 4.47
N PHE A 306 -27.93 -19.83 5.50
CA PHE A 306 -26.62 -19.77 6.15
C PHE A 306 -26.72 -20.40 7.55
N SER A 307 -25.70 -21.16 7.93
CA SER A 307 -25.61 -21.83 9.21
C SER A 307 -24.23 -21.71 9.84
N TYR A 308 -24.19 -21.49 11.15
CA TYR A 308 -22.97 -21.46 11.95
C TYR A 308 -23.06 -22.55 13.01
N GLU A 309 -22.03 -23.40 13.12
CA GLU A 309 -21.97 -24.53 14.07
C GLU A 309 -23.23 -25.46 14.06
N GLY A 310 -23.93 -25.54 12.93
CA GLY A 310 -25.13 -26.37 12.75
C GLY A 310 -26.45 -25.64 12.97
N GLU A 311 -26.43 -24.44 13.56
CA GLU A 311 -27.62 -23.60 13.74
C GLU A 311 -27.87 -22.71 12.52
N LYS A 312 -29.14 -22.49 12.16
CA LYS A 312 -29.50 -21.58 11.06
C LYS A 312 -29.43 -20.13 11.53
N ILE A 313 -28.53 -19.35 10.93
CA ILE A 313 -28.31 -17.94 11.28
C ILE A 313 -29.08 -16.97 10.38
N GLY A 314 -29.52 -17.40 9.19
CA GLY A 314 -30.36 -16.57 8.35
C GLY A 314 -30.60 -17.12 6.94
N GLN A 315 -31.70 -16.69 6.32
CA GLN A 315 -32.00 -16.93 4.90
C GLN A 315 -31.60 -15.71 4.08
N GLY A 316 -30.64 -15.86 3.16
CA GLY A 316 -30.10 -14.79 2.34
C GLY A 316 -28.96 -14.02 3.02
N LYS A 317 -28.12 -13.36 2.22
CA LYS A 317 -26.92 -12.65 2.68
C LYS A 317 -27.28 -11.54 3.69
N ALA A 318 -28.35 -10.78 3.44
CA ALA A 318 -28.77 -9.67 4.30
C ALA A 318 -29.13 -10.13 5.72
N ASN A 319 -29.89 -11.22 5.88
CA ASN A 319 -30.26 -11.73 7.20
C ASN A 319 -29.05 -12.31 7.95
N ALA A 320 -28.13 -12.97 7.24
CA ALA A 320 -26.89 -13.46 7.85
C ALA A 320 -25.98 -12.31 8.32
N ILE A 321 -25.89 -11.21 7.55
CA ILE A 321 -25.18 -9.99 7.97
C ILE A 321 -25.83 -9.38 9.21
N LYS A 322 -27.16 -9.30 9.24
CA LYS A 322 -27.90 -8.81 10.41
C LYS A 322 -27.59 -9.64 11.65
N TRP A 323 -27.62 -10.96 11.54
CA TRP A 323 -27.26 -11.87 12.64
C TRP A 323 -25.82 -11.65 13.13
N LEU A 324 -24.84 -11.52 12.24
CA LEU A 324 -23.45 -11.21 12.62
C LEU A 324 -23.35 -9.86 13.35
N THR A 325 -24.12 -8.87 12.91
CA THR A 325 -24.15 -7.54 13.52
C THR A 325 -24.76 -7.57 14.93
N GLU A 326 -25.77 -8.42 15.14
CA GLU A 326 -26.43 -8.62 16.45
C GLU A 326 -25.60 -9.52 17.40
N ASN A 327 -24.60 -10.24 16.90
CA ASN A 327 -23.75 -11.17 17.67
C ASN A 327 -22.26 -10.81 17.56
N PRO A 328 -21.80 -9.68 18.14
CA PRO A 328 -20.43 -9.18 17.97
C PRO A 328 -19.36 -10.14 18.50
N GLU A 329 -19.59 -10.83 19.63
CA GLU A 329 -18.61 -11.77 20.20
C GLU A 329 -18.29 -12.93 19.25
N ILE A 330 -19.32 -13.46 18.57
CA ILE A 330 -19.16 -14.54 17.59
C ILE A 330 -18.48 -13.99 16.33
N THR A 331 -18.89 -12.81 15.88
CA THR A 331 -18.29 -12.12 14.73
C THR A 331 -16.80 -11.89 14.92
N ASP A 332 -16.38 -11.42 16.09
CA ASP A 332 -14.97 -11.21 16.43
C ASP A 332 -14.19 -12.53 16.48
N LYS A 333 -14.79 -13.59 17.03
CA LYS A 333 -14.20 -14.94 17.01
C LYS A 333 -14.00 -15.46 15.60
N ILE A 334 -14.97 -15.27 14.70
CA ILE A 334 -14.86 -15.67 13.29
C ILE A 334 -13.77 -14.84 12.59
N GLU A 335 -13.71 -13.52 12.83
CA GLU A 335 -12.67 -12.66 12.27
C GLU A 335 -11.27 -13.07 12.72
N ALA A 336 -11.07 -13.31 14.02
CA ALA A 336 -9.79 -13.75 14.57
C ALA A 336 -9.33 -15.06 13.93
N ASN A 337 -10.22 -16.05 13.83
CA ASN A 337 -9.91 -17.33 13.20
C ASN A 337 -9.54 -17.17 11.71
N ILE A 338 -10.21 -16.26 10.98
CA ILE A 338 -9.90 -15.97 9.57
C ILE A 338 -8.53 -15.30 9.44
N ARG A 339 -8.23 -14.33 10.31
CA ARG A 339 -6.93 -13.65 10.34
C ARG A 339 -5.81 -14.66 10.62
N ASP A 340 -5.97 -15.51 11.63
CA ASP A 340 -4.99 -16.53 11.98
C ASP A 340 -4.77 -17.53 10.82
N LEU A 341 -5.85 -17.98 10.18
CA LEU A 341 -5.77 -18.92 9.07
C LEU A 341 -5.05 -18.32 7.84
N LEU A 342 -5.27 -17.04 7.55
CA LEU A 342 -4.86 -16.43 6.28
C LEU A 342 -3.64 -15.51 6.36
N MET A 343 -3.28 -15.03 7.55
CA MET A 343 -2.09 -14.23 7.81
C MET A 343 -0.98 -15.07 8.47
N ASN A 344 -1.26 -15.74 9.60
CA ASN A 344 -0.20 -16.40 10.39
C ASN A 344 0.29 -17.71 9.74
N LYS A 345 -0.59 -18.48 9.09
CA LYS A 345 -0.19 -19.70 8.39
C LYS A 345 0.75 -19.43 7.21
N LYS A 346 0.58 -18.29 6.54
CA LYS A 346 1.44 -17.89 5.42
C LYS A 346 2.81 -17.40 5.85
N GLU A 347 2.93 -16.83 7.05
CA GLU A 347 4.22 -16.49 7.62
C GLU A 347 5.05 -17.75 7.90
N ALA A 348 4.40 -18.80 8.41
CA ALA A 348 5.03 -20.11 8.60
C ALA A 348 5.45 -20.75 7.25
N ASP A 349 4.56 -20.80 6.26
CA ASP A 349 4.86 -21.38 4.93
C ASP A 349 6.00 -20.63 4.21
N PHE A 350 6.04 -19.29 4.31
CA PHE A 350 7.09 -18.47 3.71
C PHE A 350 8.45 -18.61 4.42
N ILE A 351 8.45 -18.71 5.75
CA ILE A 351 9.68 -18.98 6.53
C ILE A 351 10.22 -20.38 6.18
N GLU A 352 9.34 -21.35 5.94
CA GLU A 352 9.73 -22.70 5.55
C GLU A 352 10.33 -22.75 4.14
N GLU A 353 9.75 -22.02 3.17
CA GLU A 353 10.33 -21.84 1.83
C GLU A 353 11.73 -21.19 1.88
N ILE A 354 11.92 -20.11 2.64
CA ILE A 354 13.22 -19.44 2.77
C ILE A 354 14.26 -20.36 3.42
N LYS A 355 13.87 -21.15 4.42
CA LYS A 355 14.78 -22.12 5.06
C LYS A 355 15.20 -23.20 4.06
N LEU A 356 14.27 -23.69 3.25
CA LEU A 356 14.56 -24.69 2.21
C LEU A 356 15.47 -24.14 1.11
N GLU A 357 15.32 -22.88 0.70
CA GLU A 357 16.22 -22.22 -0.25
C GLU A 357 17.64 -22.06 0.32
N LYS A 358 17.77 -21.61 1.58
CA LYS A 358 19.09 -21.51 2.24
C LYS A 358 19.80 -22.83 2.37
N ILE A 359 19.07 -23.91 2.71
CA ILE A 359 19.64 -25.25 2.81
C ILE A 359 20.13 -25.71 1.43
N LYS A 360 19.43 -25.38 0.34
CA LYS A 360 19.88 -25.69 -1.02
C LYS A 360 21.14 -24.92 -1.40
N GLU A 361 21.21 -23.62 -1.10
CA GLU A 361 22.40 -22.81 -1.34
C GLU A 361 23.62 -23.31 -0.55
N GLU A 362 23.44 -23.76 0.70
CA GLU A 362 24.52 -24.34 1.51
C GLU A 362 25.00 -25.69 0.96
N ILE A 363 24.09 -26.52 0.44
CA ILE A 363 24.44 -27.79 -0.20
C ILE A 363 25.21 -27.55 -1.51
N GLU A 364 24.72 -26.66 -2.37
CA GLU A 364 25.41 -26.30 -3.63
C GLU A 364 26.80 -25.70 -3.38
N ALA A 365 26.96 -24.84 -2.36
CA ALA A 365 28.25 -24.29 -1.99
C ALA A 365 29.24 -25.35 -1.45
N SER A 366 28.72 -26.41 -0.80
CA SER A 366 29.55 -27.51 -0.30
C SER A 366 29.98 -28.50 -1.40
N GLU A 367 29.20 -28.61 -2.48
CA GLU A 367 29.54 -29.47 -3.63
C GLU A 367 30.58 -28.82 -4.55
N GLU A 368 30.72 -27.50 -4.57
CA GLU A 368 31.76 -26.78 -5.32
C GLU A 368 33.14 -26.79 -4.64
N GLU A 369 33.24 -27.18 -3.36
CA GLU A 369 34.49 -27.27 -2.60
C GLU A 369 35.19 -28.66 -2.67
N PHE A 370 34.62 -29.64 -3.39
CA PHE A 370 35.18 -30.99 -3.56
C PHE A 370 35.76 -31.31 -4.94
#